data_AF-A0A3D5ZCS2-F1
#
_entry.id   AF-A0A3D5ZCS2-F1
#
_cell.length_a   1.000
_cell.length_b   1.000
_cell.length_c   1.000
_cell.angle_alpha   90.00
_cell.angle_beta   90.00
_cell.angle_gamma   90.00
#
_symmetry.space_group_name_H-M   'P 1'
#
loop_
_entity.id
_entity.type
_entity.pdbx_description
1 polymer ?
#
loop_
_entity_poly.entity_id
_entity_poly.type
_entity_poly.pdbx_seq_one_letter_code
_entity_poly.pdbx_strand_id
1 'polypeptide(L)'
;MEKKEDKLVWLGYVMLVAYNIIALSGVFENPLNQNFHKFYIENFGTLCLMEFVVVVSLFVNMILNYDKFKSGVNKVHLIITGLSFVCFLVKVIFFFMGVFKVM
;
A
#
# COMPACT_ATOMS: atom_id res chain seq x y z
N MET A 1 16.55 -13.41 18.84
CA MET A 1 15.17 -12.84 18.78
C MET A 1 14.73 -12.48 17.34
N GLU A 2 15.62 -12.56 16.33
CA GLU A 2 15.35 -12.19 14.92
C GLU A 2 14.16 -12.91 14.25
N LYS A 3 13.92 -14.20 14.53
CA LYS A 3 12.86 -14.98 13.84
C LYS A 3 11.41 -14.52 14.08
N LYS A 4 11.13 -13.72 15.12
CA LYS A 4 9.76 -13.25 15.42
C LYS A 4 9.44 -11.93 14.72
N GLU A 5 10.40 -11.01 14.66
CA GLU A 5 10.26 -9.71 14.00
C GLU A 5 10.11 -9.89 12.49
N ASP A 6 10.91 -10.77 11.87
CA ASP A 6 10.82 -11.06 10.44
C ASP A 6 9.45 -11.64 10.04
N LYS A 7 8.83 -12.47 10.90
CA LYS A 7 7.50 -13.03 10.65
C LYS A 7 6.41 -11.96 10.66
N LEU A 8 6.51 -10.99 11.58
CA LEU A 8 5.54 -9.89 11.67
C LEU A 8 5.67 -8.95 10.47
N VAL A 9 6.88 -8.66 10.03
CA VAL A 9 7.15 -7.86 8.83
C VAL A 9 6.59 -8.55 7.58
N TRP A 10 6.80 -9.86 7.43
CA TRP A 10 6.22 -10.64 6.34
C TRP A 10 4.69 -10.66 6.36
N LEU A 11 4.09 -10.83 7.54
CA LEU A 11 2.64 -10.74 7.69
C LEU A 11 2.12 -9.35 7.27
N GLY A 12 2.82 -8.28 7.67
CA GLY A 12 2.52 -6.91 7.24
C GLY A 12 2.56 -6.74 5.72
N TYR A 13 3.56 -7.31 5.04
CA TYR A 13 3.63 -7.28 3.58
C TYR A 13 2.47 -8.04 2.92
N VAL A 14 2.10 -9.22 3.43
CA VAL A 14 0.96 -9.98 2.89
C VAL A 14 -0.33 -9.18 3.03
N MET A 15 -0.56 -8.55 4.18
CA MET A 15 -1.72 -7.69 4.40
C MET A 15 -1.71 -6.45 3.49
N LEU A 16 -0.54 -5.82 3.29
CA LEU A 16 -0.39 -4.67 2.42
C LEU A 16 -0.65 -5.00 0.95
N VAL A 17 -0.20 -6.17 0.48
CA VAL A 17 -0.48 -6.65 -0.89
C VAL A 17 -1.97 -6.94 -1.06
N ALA A 18 -2.59 -7.64 -0.12
CA ALA A 18 -4.03 -7.93 -0.16
C ALA A 18 -4.86 -6.62 -0.17
N TYR A 19 -4.51 -5.66 0.68
CA TYR A 19 -5.13 -4.34 0.70
C TYR A 19 -4.96 -3.61 -0.65
N ASN A 20 -3.76 -3.62 -1.24
CA ASN A 20 -3.51 -3.00 -2.53
C ASN A 20 -4.37 -3.59 -3.65
N ILE A 21 -4.55 -4.93 -3.67
CA ILE A 21 -5.39 -5.61 -4.66
C ILE A 21 -6.86 -5.17 -4.51
N ILE A 22 -7.39 -5.16 -3.27
CA ILE A 22 -8.78 -4.76 -2.98
C ILE A 22 -9.00 -3.27 -3.27
N ALA A 23 -8.04 -2.41 -2.93
CA ALA A 23 -8.14 -0.98 -3.21
C ALA A 23 -8.09 -0.70 -4.71
N LEU A 24 -7.21 -1.36 -5.45
CA LEU A 24 -7.16 -1.25 -6.91
C LEU A 24 -8.42 -1.83 -7.55
N SER A 25 -8.99 -2.92 -7.04
CA SER A 25 -10.28 -3.40 -7.53
C SER A 25 -11.36 -2.33 -7.28
N GLY A 26 -11.42 -1.69 -6.12
CA GLY A 26 -12.36 -0.59 -5.88
C GLY A 26 -12.20 0.65 -6.79
N VAL A 27 -10.98 0.91 -7.28
CA VAL A 27 -10.66 1.98 -8.24
C VAL A 27 -11.03 1.61 -9.67
N PHE A 28 -10.85 0.35 -10.06
CA PHE A 28 -11.03 -0.13 -11.45
C PHE A 28 -12.31 -0.97 -11.68
N GLU A 29 -13.04 -1.35 -10.63
CA GLU A 29 -14.22 -2.22 -10.74
C GLU A 29 -15.45 -1.49 -11.30
N ASN A 30 -16.17 -2.28 -12.09
CA ASN A 30 -17.42 -1.99 -12.77
C ASN A 30 -18.49 -1.47 -11.77
N PRO A 31 -19.34 -0.49 -12.12
CA PRO A 31 -20.43 0.08 -11.30
C PRO A 31 -21.49 -0.89 -10.70
N LEU A 32 -21.28 -2.21 -10.74
CA LEU A 32 -22.18 -3.24 -10.21
C LEU A 32 -22.12 -3.40 -8.69
N ASN A 33 -21.06 -2.92 -8.01
CA ASN A 33 -21.00 -2.87 -6.55
C ASN A 33 -20.92 -1.43 -6.04
N GLN A 34 -21.97 -0.64 -6.32
CA GLN A 34 -22.05 0.78 -5.98
C GLN A 34 -21.80 1.06 -4.49
N ASN A 35 -22.16 0.13 -3.60
CA ASN A 35 -21.95 0.29 -2.16
C ASN A 35 -20.46 0.30 -1.80
N PHE A 36 -19.65 -0.56 -2.41
CA PHE A 36 -18.21 -0.63 -2.15
C PHE A 36 -17.50 0.59 -2.75
N HIS A 37 -17.85 0.98 -3.97
CA HIS A 37 -17.29 2.17 -4.61
C HIS A 37 -17.62 3.45 -3.83
N LYS A 38 -18.87 3.60 -3.36
CA LYS A 38 -19.30 4.73 -2.53
C LYS A 38 -18.54 4.78 -1.21
N PHE A 39 -18.46 3.66 -0.48
CA PHE A 39 -17.68 3.57 0.75
C PHE A 39 -16.21 3.96 0.52
N TYR A 40 -15.62 3.48 -0.57
CA TYR A 40 -14.22 3.75 -0.91
C TYR A 40 -13.97 5.24 -1.19
N ILE A 41 -14.84 5.90 -1.97
CA ILE A 41 -14.73 7.34 -2.24
C ILE A 41 -14.90 8.16 -0.95
N GLU A 42 -15.93 7.85 -0.14
CA GLU A 42 -16.21 8.57 1.11
C GLU A 42 -15.06 8.49 2.10
N ASN A 43 -14.33 7.37 2.12
CA ASN A 43 -13.23 7.12 3.05
C ASN A 43 -11.85 7.24 2.39
N PHE A 44 -11.77 7.68 1.13
CA PHE A 44 -10.53 7.65 0.34
C PHE A 44 -9.38 8.39 1.04
N GLY A 45 -9.66 9.59 1.56
CA GLY A 45 -8.65 10.41 2.25
C GLY A 45 -8.06 9.69 3.47
N THR A 46 -8.92 9.07 4.29
CA THR A 46 -8.52 8.29 5.47
C THR A 46 -7.71 7.06 5.07
N LEU A 47 -8.16 6.32 4.06
CA LEU A 47 -7.48 5.14 3.53
C LEU A 47 -6.09 5.49 2.96
N CYS A 48 -5.99 6.59 2.23
CA CYS A 48 -4.72 7.10 1.72
C CYS A 48 -3.78 7.52 2.85
N LEU A 49 -4.28 8.19 3.88
CA LEU A 49 -3.45 8.59 5.02
C LEU A 49 -2.93 7.38 5.79
N MET A 50 -3.78 6.36 6.02
CA MET A 50 -3.37 5.10 6.65
C MET A 50 -2.31 4.36 5.82
N GLU A 51 -2.52 4.25 4.51
CA GLU A 51 -1.55 3.63 3.60
C GLU A 51 -0.22 4.39 3.58
N PHE A 52 -0.26 5.72 3.55
CA PHE A 52 0.93 6.56 3.60
C PHE A 52 1.76 6.32 4.86
N VAL A 53 1.11 6.28 6.03
CA VAL A 53 1.79 6.00 7.31
C VAL A 53 2.46 4.63 7.28
N VAL A 54 1.79 3.61 6.74
CA VAL A 54 2.35 2.25 6.63
C VAL A 54 3.56 2.23 5.68
N VAL A 55 3.45 2.84 4.50
CA VAL A 55 4.54 2.87 3.51
C VAL A 55 5.75 3.64 4.03
N VAL A 56 5.55 4.80 4.67
CA VAL A 56 6.64 5.57 5.30
C VAL A 56 7.28 4.78 6.44
N SER A 57 6.48 4.08 7.26
CA SER A 57 7.01 3.25 8.35
C SER A 57 7.89 2.10 7.82
N LEU A 58 7.48 1.45 6.73
CA LEU A 58 8.27 0.42 6.06
C LEU A 58 9.56 1.00 5.48
N PHE A 59 9.49 2.19 4.89
CA PHE A 59 10.65 2.88 4.32
C PHE A 59 11.66 3.29 5.40
N VAL A 60 11.20 3.87 6.51
CA VAL A 60 12.05 4.23 7.66
C VAL A 60 12.68 2.97 8.27
N ASN A 61 11.92 1.90 8.44
CA ASN A 61 12.44 0.63 8.95
C ASN A 61 13.53 0.04 8.03
N MET A 62 13.38 0.22 6.71
CA MET A 62 14.36 -0.19 5.71
C MET A 62 15.66 0.64 5.80
N ILE A 63 15.56 1.94 6.02
CA ILE A 63 16.74 2.82 6.21
C ILE A 63 17.46 2.47 7.52
N LEU A 64 16.73 2.34 8.63
CA LEU A 64 17.32 2.09 9.95
C LEU A 64 18.01 0.73 10.04
N ASN A 65 17.53 -0.27 9.29
CA ASN A 65 18.14 -1.60 9.26
C ASN A 65 18.97 -1.84 7.98
N TYR A 66 19.38 -0.78 7.24
CA TYR A 66 20.10 -0.87 5.96
C TYR A 66 21.26 -1.88 5.95
N ASP A 67 22.07 -1.89 7.01
CA ASP A 67 23.24 -2.79 7.12
C ASP A 67 22.87 -4.28 7.22
N LYS A 68 21.69 -4.59 7.76
CA LYS A 68 21.15 -5.96 7.78
C LYS A 68 20.63 -6.40 6.41
N PHE A 69 20.35 -5.45 5.50
CA PHE A 69 19.70 -5.74 4.21
C PHE A 69 20.65 -6.17 3.06
N LYS A 70 21.94 -6.47 3.33
CA LYS A 70 22.90 -6.95 2.31
C LYS A 70 22.66 -8.38 1.75
N SER A 71 21.77 -9.16 2.35
CA SER A 71 21.47 -10.57 1.99
C SER A 71 20.33 -10.71 0.96
N GLY A 72 20.30 -11.80 0.16
CA GLY A 72 19.37 -11.97 -0.98
C GLY A 72 17.86 -11.86 -0.68
N VAL A 73 17.40 -12.31 0.49
CA VAL A 73 15.97 -12.20 0.92
C VAL A 73 15.56 -10.74 1.12
N ASN A 74 16.52 -9.86 1.41
CA ASN A 74 16.29 -8.46 1.73
C ASN A 74 16.05 -7.58 0.51
N LYS A 75 16.46 -8.03 -0.68
CA LYS A 75 16.05 -7.40 -1.96
C LYS A 75 14.54 -7.49 -2.18
N VAL A 76 13.90 -8.55 -1.69
CA VAL A 76 12.45 -8.76 -1.85
C VAL A 76 11.66 -7.74 -1.01
N HIS A 77 12.10 -7.46 0.21
CA HIS A 77 11.49 -6.43 1.07
C HIS A 77 11.55 -5.03 0.44
N LEU A 78 12.69 -4.70 -0.17
CA LEU A 78 12.89 -3.44 -0.87
C LEU A 78 11.98 -3.33 -2.11
N ILE A 79 11.86 -4.41 -2.88
CA ILE A 79 10.96 -4.46 -4.05
C ILE A 79 9.50 -4.32 -3.62
N ILE A 80 9.03 -5.04 -2.59
CA ILE A 80 7.64 -4.97 -2.14
C ILE A 80 7.30 -3.58 -1.59
N THR A 81 8.22 -2.97 -0.83
CA THR A 81 8.03 -1.60 -0.31
C THR A 81 7.95 -0.59 -1.46
N GLY A 82 8.87 -0.68 -2.43
CA GLY A 82 8.85 0.18 -3.62
C GLY A 82 7.58 0.00 -4.46
N LEU A 83 7.14 -1.24 -4.67
CA LEU A 83 5.92 -1.53 -5.43
C LEU A 83 4.67 -1.01 -4.70
N SER A 84 4.63 -1.09 -3.38
CA SER A 84 3.54 -0.54 -2.56
C SER A 84 3.49 0.99 -2.64
N PHE A 85 4.65 1.66 -2.65
CA PHE A 85 4.73 3.10 -2.87
C PHE A 85 4.23 3.51 -4.26
N VAL A 86 4.62 2.77 -5.31
CA VAL A 86 4.11 3.01 -6.67
C VAL A 86 2.59 2.80 -6.72
N CYS A 87 2.06 1.75 -6.11
CA CYS A 87 0.61 1.52 -6.03
C CYS A 87 -0.12 2.65 -5.32
N PHE A 88 0.44 3.16 -4.21
CA PHE A 88 -0.10 4.32 -3.51
C PHE A 88 -0.15 5.55 -4.43
N LEU A 89 0.95 5.88 -5.13
CA LEU A 89 1.00 7.01 -6.06
C LEU A 89 -0.04 6.87 -7.19
N VAL A 90 -0.18 5.68 -7.77
CA VAL A 90 -1.18 5.41 -8.81
C VAL A 90 -2.59 5.70 -8.28
N LYS A 91 -2.95 5.20 -7.09
CA LYS A 91 -4.27 5.46 -6.50
C LYS A 91 -4.52 6.95 -6.27
N VAL A 92 -3.53 7.69 -5.77
CA VAL A 92 -3.63 9.15 -5.57
C VAL A 92 -3.88 9.86 -6.91
N ILE A 93 -3.14 9.51 -7.97
CA ILE A 93 -3.32 10.08 -9.31
C ILE A 93 -4.73 9.79 -9.84
N PHE A 94 -5.18 8.54 -9.77
CA PHE A 94 -6.52 8.14 -10.24
C PHE A 94 -7.64 8.83 -9.46
N PHE A 95 -7.48 9.03 -8.15
CA PHE A 95 -8.44 9.78 -7.36
C PHE A 95 -8.52 11.25 -7.79
N PHE A 96 -7.39 11.94 -7.95
CA PHE A 96 -7.40 13.30 -8.46
C PHE A 96 -8.01 13.36 -9.87
N MET A 97 -7.62 12.47 -10.77
CA MET A 97 -8.23 12.38 -12.10
C MET A 97 -9.74 12.12 -12.05
N GLY A 98 -10.21 11.28 -11.14
CA GLY A 98 -11.64 11.00 -10.92
C GLY A 98 -12.40 12.22 -10.39
N VAL A 99 -11.85 12.91 -9.40
CA VAL A 99 -12.42 14.15 -8.83
C VAL A 99 -12.46 15.27 -9.89
N PHE A 100 -11.39 15.45 -10.67
CA PHE A 100 -11.32 16.46 -11.74
C PHE A 100 -12.17 16.12 -12.97
N LYS A 101 -12.61 14.87 -13.13
CA LYS A 101 -13.54 14.47 -14.21
C LYS A 101 -15.01 14.68 -13.83
N VAL A 102 -15.30 14.86 -12.54
CA VAL A 102 -16.64 15.09 -11.98
C VAL A 102 -16.91 16.58 -11.70
N MET A 103 -15.86 17.41 -11.59
CA MET A 103 -15.93 18.89 -11.68
C MET A 103 -15.94 19.37 -13.13
#